data_AF-A0A2W5V124-F1
#
_entry.id   AF-A0A2W5V124-F1
#
_cell.length_a   1.000
_cell.length_b   1.000
_cell.length_c   1.000
_cell.angle_alpha   90.00
_cell.angle_beta   90.00
_cell.angle_gamma   90.00
#
_symmetry.space_group_name_H-M   'P 1'
#
loop_
_entity.id
_entity.type
_entity.pdbx_description
1 polymer ?
#
loop_
_entity_poly.entity_id
_entity_poly.type
_entity_poly.pdbx_seq_one_letter_code
_entity_poly.pdbx_strand_id
1 'polypeptide(L)'
;MLIPLIALTLAQTPAPVDVSLFKDKLVLLTDGKGHYVAFDPATPYEATTSFYGDGKTFARIPIFSGGRSGSESWSMAFWDPRVRHSGNGPGTIEMKESGKKHVASCAKKDTELTVVPREESKKIVDAATFTDTTWTRQPEKLLRDDTGVYYLVDRFRSREPSDRRDFRVFVGHKGAMKQMPLKEIVDDTQGMVLATKTGDLRLVTKGDKFEGKWIVGKKQTSLVEVNLDNFDTVRMVYLDLGPYSGQRLGTPCDDFM
;
A
#
# COMPACT_ATOMS: atom_id res chain seq x y z
N MET A 1 -28.17 -3.87 -29.50
CA MET A 1 -26.84 -4.50 -29.64
C MET A 1 -26.01 -4.04 -28.44
N LEU A 2 -25.99 -4.80 -27.35
CA LEU A 2 -25.22 -4.44 -26.14
C LEU A 2 -23.76 -4.82 -26.37
N ILE A 3 -22.87 -3.82 -26.37
CA ILE A 3 -21.43 -4.04 -26.31
C ILE A 3 -21.12 -4.57 -24.91
N PRO A 4 -20.49 -5.75 -24.76
CA PRO A 4 -20.07 -6.20 -23.45
C PRO A 4 -18.94 -5.27 -23.00
N LEU A 5 -19.17 -4.54 -21.91
CA LEU A 5 -18.11 -3.84 -21.21
C LEU A 5 -17.22 -4.93 -20.58
N ILE A 6 -16.24 -5.39 -21.34
CA ILE A 6 -15.12 -6.16 -20.80
C ILE A 6 -14.41 -5.17 -19.88
N ALA A 7 -14.70 -5.23 -18.58
CA ALA A 7 -13.85 -4.62 -17.59
C ALA A 7 -12.51 -5.33 -17.69
N LEU A 8 -11.58 -4.76 -18.47
CA LEU A 8 -10.18 -5.01 -18.27
C LEU A 8 -9.93 -4.65 -16.81
N THR A 9 -9.79 -5.66 -15.96
CA THR A 9 -8.97 -5.51 -14.77
C THR A 9 -7.58 -5.19 -15.28
N LEU A 10 -7.30 -3.90 -15.51
CA LEU A 10 -5.95 -3.42 -15.62
C LEU A 10 -5.31 -3.83 -14.28
N ALA A 11 -4.47 -4.85 -14.32
CA ALA A 11 -3.41 -4.95 -13.34
C ALA A 11 -2.66 -3.61 -13.47
N GLN A 12 -2.97 -2.66 -12.59
CA GLN A 12 -2.42 -1.32 -12.64
C GLN A 12 -0.95 -1.45 -12.26
N THR A 13 -0.13 -1.62 -13.28
CA THR A 13 1.32 -1.69 -13.17
C THR A 13 1.81 -0.37 -12.60
N PRO A 14 2.67 -0.40 -11.57
CA PRO A 14 3.23 0.82 -11.00
C PRO A 14 3.94 1.64 -12.09
N ALA A 15 3.75 2.96 -12.05
CA ALA A 15 4.31 3.84 -13.08
C ALA A 15 5.85 3.75 -13.07
N PRO A 16 6.53 3.77 -14.23
CA PRO A 16 7.98 3.83 -14.27
C PRO A 16 8.49 5.13 -13.65
N VAL A 17 9.67 5.06 -13.03
CA VAL A 17 10.38 6.21 -12.46
C VAL A 17 11.66 6.42 -13.24
N ASP A 18 11.82 7.62 -13.81
CA ASP A 18 13.11 8.04 -14.35
C ASP A 18 14.06 8.40 -13.19
N VAL A 19 15.17 7.69 -13.12
CA VAL A 19 16.22 7.87 -12.11
C VAL A 19 17.45 8.58 -12.65
N SER A 20 17.48 8.98 -13.92
CA SER A 20 18.66 9.50 -14.63
C SER A 20 19.42 10.60 -13.86
N LEU A 21 18.71 11.48 -13.16
CA LEU A 21 19.28 12.60 -12.41
C LEU A 21 20.04 12.21 -11.12
N PHE A 22 19.79 11.01 -10.60
CA PHE A 22 20.36 10.55 -9.31
C PHE A 22 20.83 9.09 -9.33
N LYS A 23 20.74 8.41 -10.48
CA LYS A 23 21.10 7.00 -10.65
C LYS A 23 22.51 6.70 -10.14
N ASP A 24 23.46 7.53 -10.54
CA ASP A 24 24.86 7.39 -10.11
C ASP A 24 25.08 7.76 -8.64
N LYS A 25 24.09 8.24 -7.91
CA LYS A 25 24.19 8.50 -6.45
C LYS A 25 23.71 7.33 -5.62
N LEU A 26 22.90 6.44 -6.21
CA LEU A 26 22.31 5.32 -5.49
C LEU A 26 23.37 4.33 -4.99
N VAL A 27 23.23 3.91 -3.74
CA VAL A 27 23.95 2.78 -3.14
C VAL A 27 22.95 1.72 -2.72
N LEU A 28 23.40 0.46 -2.65
CA LEU A 28 22.55 -0.66 -2.25
C LEU A 28 22.93 -1.19 -0.87
N LEU A 29 21.93 -1.50 -0.06
CA LEU A 29 22.03 -2.43 1.06
C LEU A 29 21.44 -3.77 0.66
N THR A 30 21.96 -4.88 1.18
CA THR A 30 21.44 -6.23 0.94
C THR A 30 21.52 -7.14 2.16
N ASP A 31 20.61 -8.10 2.24
CA ASP A 31 20.65 -9.21 3.19
C ASP A 31 21.43 -10.43 2.65
N GLY A 32 21.99 -10.33 1.43
CA GLY A 32 22.71 -11.42 0.76
C GLY A 32 21.81 -12.48 0.11
N LYS A 33 20.48 -12.29 0.10
CA LYS A 33 19.51 -13.24 -0.47
C LYS A 33 18.80 -12.70 -1.71
N GLY A 34 19.37 -11.68 -2.33
CA GLY A 34 18.81 -11.03 -3.51
C GLY A 34 17.77 -9.95 -3.18
N HIS A 35 17.67 -9.50 -1.93
CA HIS A 35 16.85 -8.35 -1.55
C HIS A 35 17.74 -7.12 -1.42
N TYR A 36 17.27 -5.99 -1.96
CA TYR A 36 18.05 -4.76 -2.03
C TYR A 36 17.23 -3.53 -1.62
N VAL A 37 17.85 -2.67 -0.82
CA VAL A 37 17.39 -1.30 -0.58
C VAL A 37 18.32 -0.36 -1.36
N ALA A 38 17.78 0.36 -2.34
CA ALA A 38 18.51 1.40 -3.07
C ALA A 38 18.17 2.77 -2.49
N PHE A 39 19.18 3.60 -2.22
CA PHE A 39 18.97 4.94 -1.67
C PHE A 39 20.14 5.90 -1.99
N ASP A 40 19.91 7.21 -1.92
CA ASP A 40 20.98 8.22 -1.92
C ASP A 40 21.50 8.42 -0.49
N PRO A 41 22.77 8.11 -0.17
CA PRO A 41 23.31 8.27 1.17
C PRO A 41 23.42 9.73 1.64
N ALA A 42 23.38 10.71 0.73
CA ALA A 42 23.33 12.12 1.08
C ALA A 42 21.96 12.51 1.66
N THR A 43 20.90 11.83 1.23
CA THR A 43 19.50 12.09 1.59
C THR A 43 18.73 10.77 1.78
N PRO A 44 19.11 9.94 2.77
CA PRO A 44 18.62 8.56 2.87
C PRO A 44 17.10 8.48 3.16
N TYR A 45 16.53 9.53 3.73
CA TYR A 45 15.11 9.63 4.07
C TYR A 45 14.23 10.27 2.99
N GLU A 46 14.76 10.51 1.79
CA GLU A 46 13.99 11.08 0.68
C GLU A 46 13.30 9.98 -0.14
N ALA A 47 11.96 9.99 -0.14
CA ALA A 47 11.16 9.00 -0.89
C ALA A 47 11.44 9.02 -2.41
N THR A 48 11.88 10.16 -2.95
CA THR A 48 12.18 10.29 -4.39
C THR A 48 13.37 9.42 -4.83
N THR A 49 14.30 9.14 -3.92
CA THR A 49 15.55 8.42 -4.17
C THR A 49 15.66 7.06 -3.46
N SER A 50 14.61 6.62 -2.75
CA SER A 50 14.65 5.39 -1.95
C SER A 50 13.71 4.32 -2.49
N PHE A 51 14.25 3.13 -2.74
CA PHE A 51 13.57 2.02 -3.39
C PHE A 51 13.90 0.67 -2.76
N TYR A 52 13.02 -0.30 -2.93
CA TYR A 52 13.20 -1.69 -2.52
C TYR A 52 12.96 -2.64 -3.68
N GLY A 53 13.77 -3.70 -3.80
CA GLY A 53 13.72 -4.56 -4.96
C GLY A 53 14.53 -5.85 -4.88
N ASP A 54 14.48 -6.60 -5.97
CA ASP A 54 15.15 -7.90 -6.16
C ASP A 54 16.47 -7.79 -6.97
N GLY A 55 16.93 -6.56 -7.22
CA GLY A 55 18.09 -6.28 -8.07
C GLY A 55 17.77 -6.17 -9.56
N LYS A 56 16.56 -6.56 -9.99
CA LYS A 56 16.06 -6.34 -11.37
C LYS A 56 15.00 -5.27 -11.41
N THR A 57 14.11 -5.25 -10.42
CA THR A 57 13.03 -4.27 -10.29
C THR A 57 13.08 -3.64 -8.92
N PHE A 58 12.95 -2.32 -8.86
CA PHE A 58 12.95 -1.53 -7.64
C PHE A 58 11.68 -0.67 -7.56
N ALA A 59 10.90 -0.85 -6.51
CA ALA A 59 9.72 -0.06 -6.22
C ALA A 59 10.02 1.05 -5.21
N ARG A 60 9.46 2.24 -5.41
CA ARG A 60 9.62 3.36 -4.47
C ARG A 60 9.05 3.03 -3.09
N ILE A 61 9.87 3.24 -2.06
CA ILE A 61 9.47 3.08 -0.67
C ILE A 61 8.65 4.31 -0.24
N PRO A 62 7.46 4.15 0.37
CA PRO A 62 6.62 5.25 0.83
C PRO A 62 7.13 5.80 2.18
N ILE A 63 8.25 6.51 2.16
CA ILE A 63 8.84 7.16 3.34
C ILE A 63 7.95 8.32 3.80
N PHE A 64 7.69 8.41 5.10
CA PHE A 64 6.90 9.50 5.69
C PHE A 64 7.63 10.24 6.83
N SER A 65 8.75 9.71 7.31
CA SER A 65 9.57 10.33 8.34
C SER A 65 10.99 9.79 8.27
N GLY A 66 11.96 10.52 8.81
CA GLY A 66 13.35 10.12 8.85
C GLY A 66 14.25 11.27 9.29
N GLY A 67 15.53 10.97 9.44
CA GLY A 67 16.51 11.96 9.83
C GLY A 67 17.93 11.44 9.72
N ARG A 68 18.89 12.36 9.87
CA ARG A 68 20.32 12.05 9.86
C ARG A 68 21.02 12.89 10.93
N SER A 69 21.91 12.25 11.67
CA SER A 69 22.82 12.91 12.61
C SER A 69 24.25 12.81 12.08
N GLY A 70 24.71 13.88 11.42
CA GLY A 70 26.03 13.93 10.80
C GLY A 70 26.31 12.72 9.90
N SER A 71 27.45 12.07 10.11
CA SER A 71 27.82 10.79 9.47
C SER A 71 27.60 9.58 10.39
N GLU A 72 27.09 9.78 11.60
CA GLU A 72 27.03 8.74 12.64
C GLU A 72 25.83 7.82 12.47
N SER A 73 24.67 8.39 12.12
CA SER A 73 23.42 7.64 11.99
C SER A 73 22.44 8.32 11.05
N TRP A 74 21.57 7.51 10.45
CA TRP A 74 20.37 7.96 9.77
C TRP A 74 19.26 6.93 9.91
N SER A 75 18.03 7.38 9.74
CA SER A 75 16.86 6.52 9.69
C SER A 75 15.88 7.00 8.62
N MET A 76 15.18 6.06 8.02
CA MET A 76 13.97 6.30 7.24
C MET A 76 12.87 5.40 7.78
N ALA A 77 11.71 6.00 8.05
CA ALA A 77 10.49 5.31 8.43
C ALA A 77 9.53 5.32 7.24
N PHE A 78 9.01 4.15 6.90
CA PHE A 78 8.15 3.97 5.74
C PHE A 78 6.80 3.36 6.13
N TRP A 79 5.81 3.69 5.33
CA TRP A 79 4.46 3.24 5.53
C TRP A 79 4.33 1.78 5.08
N ASP A 80 4.00 0.90 6.02
CA ASP A 80 3.55 -0.46 5.73
C ASP A 80 2.38 -0.83 6.68
N PRO A 81 1.16 -1.04 6.16
CA PRO A 81 -0.02 -1.28 6.97
C PRO A 81 0.01 -2.65 7.66
N ARG A 82 0.93 -3.53 7.23
CA ARG A 82 1.11 -4.86 7.79
C ARG A 82 2.07 -4.86 8.98
N VAL A 83 2.65 -3.72 9.36
CA VAL A 83 3.53 -3.58 10.54
C VAL A 83 2.76 -2.98 11.70
N ARG A 84 2.59 -3.71 12.81
CA ARG A 84 1.73 -3.28 13.94
C ARG A 84 2.24 -2.02 14.64
N HIS A 85 1.56 -0.88 14.50
CA HIS A 85 1.96 0.39 15.12
C HIS A 85 1.63 0.50 16.62
N SER A 86 0.73 -0.33 17.16
CA SER A 86 0.43 -0.32 18.60
C SER A 86 1.53 -1.07 19.35
N GLY A 87 2.60 -0.36 19.72
CA GLY A 87 3.72 -0.84 20.53
C GLY A 87 4.98 -1.26 19.76
N ASN A 88 4.93 -1.37 18.42
CA ASN A 88 6.13 -1.40 17.58
C ASN A 88 6.11 -0.17 16.67
N GLY A 89 7.29 0.36 16.35
CA GLY A 89 7.40 1.49 15.42
C GLY A 89 6.92 1.14 14.00
N PRO A 90 6.90 2.13 13.09
CA PRO A 90 6.71 1.85 11.67
C PRO A 90 7.82 0.94 11.12
N GLY A 91 7.68 0.49 9.87
CA GLY A 91 8.82 -0.12 9.18
C GLY A 91 9.96 0.90 9.08
N THR A 92 11.18 0.49 9.41
CA THR A 92 12.35 1.38 9.33
C THR A 92 13.52 0.73 8.59
N ILE A 93 14.35 1.58 7.99
CA ILE A 93 15.72 1.24 7.61
C ILE A 93 16.63 2.24 8.30
N GLU A 94 17.68 1.75 8.95
CA GLU A 94 18.55 2.57 9.79
C GLU A 94 20.02 2.25 9.54
N MET A 95 20.86 3.28 9.58
CA MET A 95 22.30 3.15 9.78
C MET A 95 22.65 3.58 11.20
N LYS A 96 23.46 2.76 11.87
CA LYS A 96 23.98 2.99 13.21
C LYS A 96 25.51 2.89 13.21
N GLU A 97 26.11 3.40 14.29
CA GLU A 97 27.53 3.23 14.58
C GLU A 97 28.47 3.69 13.45
N SER A 98 28.16 4.84 12.83
CA SER A 98 28.95 5.42 11.73
C SER A 98 29.10 4.49 10.53
N GLY A 99 28.02 3.82 10.13
CA GLY A 99 27.99 2.95 8.96
C GLY A 99 28.36 1.50 9.23
N LYS A 100 28.76 1.15 10.45
CA LYS A 100 29.11 -0.24 10.80
C LYS A 100 27.91 -1.17 10.79
N LYS A 101 26.71 -0.65 11.03
CA LYS A 101 25.50 -1.45 11.13
C LYS A 101 24.37 -0.82 10.32
N HIS A 102 23.76 -1.61 9.44
CA HIS A 102 22.52 -1.27 8.77
C HIS A 102 21.44 -2.29 9.13
N VAL A 103 20.23 -1.83 9.42
CA VAL A 103 19.12 -2.70 9.85
C VAL A 103 17.84 -2.28 9.15
N ALA A 104 17.10 -3.24 8.63
CA ALA A 104 15.69 -3.07 8.33
C ALA A 104 14.84 -3.69 9.44
N SER A 105 13.94 -2.91 10.01
CA SER A 105 13.03 -3.36 11.06
C SER A 105 11.60 -3.42 10.53
N CYS A 106 10.97 -4.58 10.65
CA CYS A 106 9.59 -4.83 10.28
C CYS A 106 8.86 -5.49 11.46
N ALA A 107 8.01 -4.70 12.13
CA ALA A 107 7.34 -5.08 13.37
C ALA A 107 8.32 -5.48 14.49
N LYS A 108 8.47 -6.77 14.77
CA LYS A 108 9.36 -7.29 15.82
C LYS A 108 10.61 -7.97 15.27
N LYS A 109 10.80 -7.93 13.95
CA LYS A 109 11.93 -8.56 13.28
C LYS A 109 12.89 -7.50 12.79
N ASP A 110 14.15 -7.69 13.12
CA ASP A 110 15.27 -6.93 12.60
C ASP A 110 16.04 -7.81 11.63
N THR A 111 16.33 -7.27 10.45
CA THR A 111 17.19 -7.89 9.45
C THR A 111 18.42 -7.03 9.28
N GLU A 112 19.60 -7.60 9.55
CA GLU A 112 20.86 -6.93 9.31
C GLU A 112 21.12 -6.85 7.80
N LEU A 113 21.55 -5.68 7.35
CA LEU A 113 21.88 -5.41 5.96
C LEU A 113 23.36 -5.02 5.86
N THR A 114 23.94 -5.39 4.73
CA THR A 114 25.33 -5.08 4.37
C THR A 114 25.36 -4.15 3.17
N VAL A 115 26.36 -3.28 3.12
CA VAL A 115 26.56 -2.37 1.97
C VAL A 115 27.09 -3.19 0.80
N VAL A 116 26.42 -3.10 -0.34
CA VAL A 116 26.90 -3.71 -1.58
C VAL A 116 28.07 -2.89 -2.12
N PRO A 117 29.18 -3.51 -2.56
CA PRO A 117 30.32 -2.80 -3.14
C PRO A 117 29.88 -1.85 -4.27
N ARG A 118 30.57 -0.70 -4.39
CA ARG A 118 30.15 0.38 -5.28
C ARG A 118 30.01 -0.03 -6.75
N GLU A 119 31.00 -0.76 -7.26
CA GLU A 119 31.00 -1.26 -8.65
C GLU A 119 29.87 -2.26 -8.91
N GLU A 120 29.55 -3.09 -7.92
CA GLU A 120 28.45 -4.05 -8.02
C GLU A 120 27.09 -3.34 -7.93
N SER A 121 26.94 -2.40 -6.99
CA SER A 121 25.77 -1.53 -6.88
C SER A 121 25.49 -0.83 -8.21
N LYS A 122 26.52 -0.26 -8.83
CA LYS A 122 26.38 0.42 -10.13
C LYS A 122 25.88 -0.52 -11.21
N LYS A 123 26.43 -1.73 -11.33
CA LYS A 123 25.97 -2.72 -12.32
C LYS A 123 24.50 -3.09 -12.13
N ILE A 124 24.09 -3.33 -10.88
CA ILE A 124 22.71 -3.69 -10.53
C ILE A 124 21.77 -2.52 -10.87
N VAL A 125 22.06 -1.33 -10.35
CA VAL A 125 21.27 -0.12 -10.60
C VAL A 125 21.22 0.21 -12.10
N ASP A 126 22.30 -0.07 -12.83
CA ASP A 126 22.36 0.23 -14.26
C ASP A 126 21.43 -0.61 -15.12
N ALA A 127 21.24 -1.87 -14.75
CA ALA A 127 20.39 -2.84 -15.44
C ALA A 127 18.95 -2.88 -14.93
N ALA A 128 18.65 -2.25 -13.80
CA ALA A 128 17.36 -2.38 -13.14
C ALA A 128 16.28 -1.44 -13.69
N THR A 129 15.02 -1.85 -13.49
CA THR A 129 13.84 -1.02 -13.73
C THR A 129 13.33 -0.42 -12.43
N PHE A 130 13.02 0.87 -12.44
CA PHE A 130 12.50 1.58 -11.28
C PHE A 130 11.03 1.94 -11.49
N THR A 131 10.23 1.72 -10.47
CA THR A 131 8.80 2.04 -10.48
C THR A 131 8.40 2.85 -9.26
N ASP A 132 7.24 3.48 -9.35
CA ASP A 132 6.57 4.06 -8.20
C ASP A 132 6.10 2.96 -7.24
N THR A 133 5.51 3.35 -6.12
CA THR A 133 5.00 2.42 -5.11
C THR A 133 4.03 1.40 -5.72
N THR A 134 4.17 0.11 -5.35
CA THR A 134 3.37 -0.98 -5.96
C THR A 134 1.93 -1.03 -5.45
N TRP A 135 1.67 -0.34 -4.34
CA TRP A 135 0.34 -0.21 -3.76
C TRP A 135 -0.48 0.86 -4.50
N THR A 136 -1.10 0.44 -5.60
CA THR A 136 -1.87 1.31 -6.51
C THR A 136 -3.33 1.52 -6.12
N ARG A 137 -3.76 0.97 -4.98
CA ARG A 137 -5.16 1.01 -4.53
C ARG A 137 -5.25 1.68 -3.17
N GLN A 138 -6.44 2.11 -2.78
CA GLN A 138 -6.67 2.73 -1.48
C GLN A 138 -8.02 2.25 -0.93
N PRO A 139 -8.05 1.62 0.27
CA PRO A 139 -9.28 1.45 1.02
C PRO A 139 -9.96 2.80 1.23
N GLU A 140 -11.19 2.93 0.76
CA GLU A 140 -11.99 4.15 0.83
C GLU A 140 -13.01 4.06 1.98
N LYS A 141 -13.72 2.93 2.07
CA LYS A 141 -14.70 2.65 3.12
C LYS A 141 -14.67 1.19 3.52
N LEU A 142 -14.83 0.94 4.82
CA LEU A 142 -15.06 -0.38 5.35
C LEU A 142 -16.32 -0.35 6.21
N LEU A 143 -17.23 -1.28 5.93
CA LEU A 143 -18.44 -1.46 6.71
C LEU A 143 -18.60 -2.92 7.13
N ARG A 144 -19.46 -3.16 8.10
CA ARG A 144 -19.80 -4.49 8.59
C ARG A 144 -21.27 -4.55 8.98
N ASP A 145 -21.91 -5.70 8.78
CA ASP A 145 -23.21 -5.97 9.41
C ASP A 145 -23.05 -6.67 10.78
N ASP A 146 -24.17 -6.92 11.46
CA ASP A 146 -24.20 -7.56 12.77
C ASP A 146 -23.83 -9.05 12.73
N THR A 147 -23.87 -9.68 11.56
CA THR A 147 -23.48 -11.08 11.34
C THR A 147 -21.97 -11.27 11.07
N GLY A 148 -21.24 -10.16 10.92
CA GLY A 148 -19.80 -10.19 10.66
C GLY A 148 -19.43 -10.34 9.19
N VAL A 149 -20.34 -10.01 8.27
CA VAL A 149 -20.00 -9.79 6.86
C VAL A 149 -19.45 -8.38 6.70
N TYR A 150 -18.31 -8.28 6.02
CA TYR A 150 -17.66 -7.02 5.70
C TYR A 150 -18.00 -6.57 4.28
N TYR A 151 -18.00 -5.26 4.09
CA TYR A 151 -18.20 -4.56 2.83
C TYR A 151 -17.06 -3.57 2.69
N LEU A 152 -16.09 -3.87 1.83
CA LEU A 152 -14.93 -3.03 1.59
C LEU A 152 -15.09 -2.33 0.23
N VAL A 153 -15.00 -1.02 0.24
CA VAL A 153 -14.82 -0.20 -0.95
C VAL A 153 -13.35 0.20 -1.02
N ASP A 154 -12.74 -0.04 -2.16
CA ASP A 154 -11.46 0.59 -2.49
C ASP A 154 -11.54 1.31 -3.83
N ARG A 155 -10.54 2.14 -4.10
CA ARG A 155 -10.41 2.86 -5.36
C ARG A 155 -8.97 2.89 -5.82
N PHE A 156 -8.75 3.38 -7.03
CA PHE A 156 -7.40 3.67 -7.48
C PHE A 156 -6.77 4.77 -6.61
N ARG A 157 -5.51 4.57 -6.25
CA ARG A 157 -4.71 5.56 -5.53
C ARG A 157 -4.18 6.57 -6.55
N SER A 158 -4.87 7.69 -6.67
CA SER A 158 -4.41 8.85 -7.45
C SER A 158 -3.57 9.79 -6.60
N ARG A 159 -2.63 10.50 -7.24
CA ARG A 159 -1.90 11.61 -6.62
C ARG A 159 -2.77 12.86 -6.49
N GLU A 160 -3.83 12.95 -7.28
CA GLU A 160 -4.85 14.00 -7.18
C GLU A 160 -5.93 13.55 -6.18
N PRO A 161 -6.04 14.15 -4.98
CA PRO A 161 -6.97 13.68 -3.96
C PRO A 161 -8.44 13.73 -4.38
N SER A 162 -8.77 14.64 -5.32
CA SER A 162 -10.10 14.79 -5.91
C SER A 162 -10.42 13.72 -6.97
N ASP A 163 -9.42 12.99 -7.45
CA ASP A 163 -9.61 11.91 -8.42
C ASP A 163 -10.10 10.63 -7.71
N ARG A 164 -11.43 10.56 -7.55
CA ARG A 164 -12.17 9.44 -6.96
C ARG A 164 -12.84 8.62 -8.06
N ARG A 165 -12.06 7.76 -8.71
CA ARG A 165 -12.53 6.87 -9.79
C ARG A 165 -12.11 5.42 -9.56
N ASP A 166 -12.66 4.54 -10.39
CA ASP A 166 -12.29 3.12 -10.45
C ASP A 166 -12.48 2.39 -9.12
N PHE A 167 -13.70 2.46 -8.59
CA PHE A 167 -14.07 1.78 -7.36
C PHE A 167 -14.15 0.26 -7.55
N ARG A 168 -13.83 -0.48 -6.49
CA ARG A 168 -14.17 -1.90 -6.34
C ARG A 168 -14.92 -2.09 -5.04
N VAL A 169 -15.84 -3.04 -5.06
CA VAL A 169 -16.58 -3.49 -3.87
C VAL A 169 -16.22 -4.93 -3.60
N PHE A 170 -15.89 -5.25 -2.36
CA PHE A 170 -15.68 -6.61 -1.88
C PHE A 170 -16.66 -6.89 -0.75
N VAL A 171 -17.27 -8.08 -0.75
CA VAL A 171 -18.23 -8.49 0.26
C VAL A 171 -17.92 -9.90 0.74
N GLY A 172 -17.97 -10.11 2.06
CA GLY A 172 -17.84 -11.44 2.67
C GLY A 172 -17.29 -11.41 4.10
N HIS A 173 -17.13 -12.58 4.69
CA HIS A 173 -16.43 -12.73 5.96
C HIS A 173 -14.92 -12.55 5.78
N LYS A 174 -14.20 -12.33 6.89
CA LYS A 174 -12.73 -12.29 6.90
C LYS A 174 -12.16 -13.53 6.18
N GLY A 175 -11.15 -13.31 5.35
CA GLY A 175 -10.45 -14.32 4.55
C GLY A 175 -11.21 -14.80 3.32
N ALA A 176 -12.49 -14.42 3.16
CA ALA A 176 -13.37 -14.93 2.13
C ALA A 176 -14.14 -13.84 1.37
N MET A 177 -13.69 -12.58 1.46
CA MET A 177 -14.31 -11.49 0.70
C MET A 177 -14.11 -11.69 -0.80
N LYS A 178 -15.18 -11.48 -1.57
CA LYS A 178 -15.17 -11.59 -3.03
C LYS A 178 -15.45 -10.24 -3.65
N GLN A 179 -14.76 -9.91 -4.73
CA GLN A 179 -15.07 -8.73 -5.51
C GLN A 179 -16.46 -8.88 -6.13
N MET A 180 -17.32 -7.89 -5.91
CA MET A 180 -18.63 -7.77 -6.53
C MET A 180 -18.49 -6.91 -7.78
N PRO A 181 -18.78 -7.44 -8.99
CA PRO A 181 -18.74 -6.64 -10.21
C PRO A 181 -19.74 -5.49 -10.13
N LEU A 182 -19.23 -4.26 -10.29
CA LEU A 182 -20.05 -3.05 -10.33
C LEU A 182 -20.79 -2.96 -11.67
N LYS A 183 -22.04 -2.51 -11.61
CA LYS A 183 -22.87 -2.17 -12.78
C LYS A 183 -22.95 -0.67 -12.99
N GLU A 184 -23.08 0.06 -11.90
CA GLU A 184 -23.32 1.51 -11.89
C GLU A 184 -22.75 2.09 -10.61
N ILE A 185 -22.28 3.32 -10.72
CA ILE A 185 -21.69 4.10 -9.63
C ILE A 185 -22.35 5.49 -9.67
N VAL A 186 -22.93 5.88 -8.54
CA VAL A 186 -23.31 7.27 -8.27
C VAL A 186 -22.41 7.75 -7.14
N ASP A 187 -21.66 8.83 -7.33
CA ASP A 187 -20.79 9.45 -6.31
C ASP A 187 -20.97 10.97 -6.43
N ASP A 188 -21.68 11.55 -5.47
CA ASP A 188 -21.99 12.97 -5.43
C ASP A 188 -22.00 13.51 -3.98
N THR A 189 -22.42 14.76 -3.81
CA THR A 189 -22.44 15.43 -2.48
C THR A 189 -23.32 14.73 -1.43
N GLN A 190 -24.25 13.87 -1.83
CA GLN A 190 -25.13 13.10 -0.95
C GLN A 190 -24.53 11.73 -0.58
N GLY A 191 -23.39 11.36 -1.18
CA GLY A 191 -22.67 10.13 -0.91
C GLY A 191 -22.57 9.23 -2.14
N MET A 192 -22.50 7.92 -1.91
CA MET A 192 -22.15 6.95 -2.93
C MET A 192 -23.16 5.79 -3.00
N VAL A 193 -23.53 5.41 -4.22
CA VAL A 193 -24.29 4.18 -4.51
C VAL A 193 -23.46 3.33 -5.45
N LEU A 194 -23.13 2.12 -5.01
CA LEU A 194 -22.35 1.14 -5.74
C LEU A 194 -23.26 -0.05 -6.05
N ALA A 195 -23.84 -0.05 -7.25
CA ALA A 195 -24.78 -1.09 -7.67
C ALA A 195 -24.03 -2.32 -8.20
N THR A 196 -24.40 -3.51 -7.75
CA THR A 196 -23.76 -4.77 -8.18
C THR A 196 -24.77 -5.75 -8.78
N LYS A 197 -24.32 -6.95 -9.18
CA LYS A 197 -25.24 -8.03 -9.58
C LYS A 197 -26.08 -8.59 -8.43
N THR A 198 -25.54 -8.59 -7.21
CA THR A 198 -26.10 -9.32 -6.06
C THR A 198 -26.71 -8.42 -4.99
N GLY A 199 -26.56 -7.10 -5.14
CA GLY A 199 -27.13 -6.08 -4.28
C GLY A 199 -26.45 -4.73 -4.47
N ASP A 200 -26.98 -3.71 -3.80
CA ASP A 200 -26.47 -2.34 -3.89
C ASP A 200 -25.91 -1.92 -2.54
N LEU A 201 -24.69 -1.38 -2.54
CA LEU A 201 -24.11 -0.73 -1.37
C LEU A 201 -24.43 0.76 -1.45
N ARG A 202 -25.21 1.27 -0.49
CA ARG A 202 -25.56 2.68 -0.36
C ARG A 202 -24.86 3.29 0.85
N LEU A 203 -24.11 4.35 0.60
CA LEU A 203 -23.32 5.09 1.56
C LEU A 203 -23.79 6.54 1.50
N VAL A 204 -24.81 6.89 2.29
CA VAL A 204 -25.48 8.20 2.19
C VAL A 204 -25.06 9.08 3.36
N THR A 205 -24.78 10.33 3.06
CA THR A 205 -24.49 11.37 4.05
C THR A 205 -25.67 12.31 4.16
N LYS A 206 -26.21 12.50 5.37
CA LYS A 206 -27.28 13.47 5.67
C LYS A 206 -26.81 14.44 6.74
N GLY A 207 -26.30 15.60 6.34
CA GLY A 207 -25.56 16.49 7.24
C GLY A 207 -24.36 15.74 7.82
N ASP A 208 -24.23 15.71 9.14
CA ASP A 208 -23.12 15.02 9.82
C ASP A 208 -23.35 13.51 10.03
N LYS A 209 -24.48 12.96 9.56
CA LYS A 209 -24.83 11.55 9.76
C LYS A 209 -24.49 10.70 8.54
N PHE A 210 -23.69 9.68 8.76
CA PHE A 210 -23.43 8.61 7.79
C PHE A 210 -24.43 7.46 7.96
N GLU A 211 -25.02 7.00 6.86
CA GLU A 211 -25.86 5.81 6.79
C GLU A 211 -25.31 4.82 5.73
N GLY A 212 -24.85 3.65 6.18
CA GLY A 212 -24.46 2.54 5.30
C GLY A 212 -25.55 1.47 5.22
N LYS A 213 -25.92 1.04 4.01
CA LYS A 213 -26.90 -0.04 3.78
C LYS A 213 -26.49 -0.96 2.64
N TRP A 214 -26.73 -2.25 2.81
CA TRP A 214 -26.72 -3.23 1.72
C TRP A 214 -28.15 -3.60 1.34
N ILE A 215 -28.49 -3.50 0.06
CA ILE A 215 -29.87 -3.67 -0.42
C ILE A 215 -29.92 -4.80 -1.43
N VAL A 216 -30.80 -5.78 -1.19
CA VAL A 216 -31.07 -6.90 -2.10
C VAL A 216 -32.57 -6.99 -2.34
N GLY A 217 -33.03 -6.50 -3.49
CA GLY A 217 -34.46 -6.37 -3.79
C GLY A 217 -35.15 -5.48 -2.76
N LYS A 218 -36.07 -6.05 -1.97
CA LYS A 218 -36.77 -5.33 -0.88
C LYS A 218 -36.07 -5.41 0.48
N LYS A 219 -35.09 -6.31 0.64
CA LYS A 219 -34.36 -6.48 1.90
C LYS A 219 -33.30 -5.38 2.01
N GLN A 220 -33.27 -4.71 3.16
CA GLN A 220 -32.23 -3.76 3.52
C GLN A 220 -31.51 -4.26 4.78
N THR A 221 -30.19 -4.29 4.74
CA THR A 221 -29.33 -4.58 5.88
C THR A 221 -28.58 -3.31 6.26
N SER A 222 -28.75 -2.85 7.50
CA SER A 222 -27.99 -1.72 8.04
C SER A 222 -26.54 -2.12 8.29
N LEU A 223 -25.62 -1.22 7.96
CA LEU A 223 -24.19 -1.45 8.11
C LEU A 223 -23.59 -0.41 9.06
N VAL A 224 -22.65 -0.85 9.88
CA VAL A 224 -21.83 0.04 10.71
C VAL A 224 -20.52 0.33 9.99
N GLU A 225 -20.10 1.60 10.01
CA GLU A 225 -18.78 1.99 9.51
C GLU A 225 -17.71 1.46 10.46
N VAL A 226 -16.66 0.89 9.89
CA VAL A 226 -15.47 0.45 10.61
C VAL A 226 -14.37 1.45 10.30
N ASN A 227 -13.84 2.11 11.33
CA ASN A 227 -12.92 3.23 11.18
C ASN A 227 -11.59 2.80 10.51
N LEU A 228 -11.36 3.27 9.29
CA LEU A 228 -10.12 3.03 8.53
C LEU A 228 -8.92 3.86 9.02
N ASP A 229 -9.11 4.84 9.92
CA ASP A 229 -8.00 5.56 10.56
C ASP A 229 -7.42 4.77 11.73
N ASN A 230 -8.12 3.71 12.18
CA ASN A 230 -7.61 2.82 13.21
C ASN A 230 -6.60 1.82 12.61
N PHE A 231 -5.38 1.82 13.16
CA PHE A 231 -4.29 0.98 12.68
C PHE A 231 -4.65 -0.52 12.60
N ASP A 232 -5.27 -1.09 13.64
CA ASP A 232 -5.61 -2.53 13.66
C ASP A 232 -6.65 -2.86 12.58
N THR A 233 -7.53 -1.91 12.28
CA THR A 233 -8.50 -2.04 11.17
C THR A 233 -7.78 -2.02 9.82
N VAL A 234 -6.85 -1.09 9.60
CA VAL A 234 -6.06 -1.05 8.36
C VAL A 234 -5.30 -2.37 8.21
N ARG A 235 -4.59 -2.83 9.26
CA ARG A 235 -3.89 -4.11 9.24
C ARG A 235 -4.80 -5.26 8.84
N MET A 236 -6.00 -5.33 9.41
CA MET A 236 -7.00 -6.35 9.07
C MET A 236 -7.39 -6.30 7.58
N VAL A 237 -7.52 -5.11 6.98
CA VAL A 237 -7.80 -4.97 5.54
C VAL A 237 -6.70 -5.61 4.68
N TYR A 238 -5.43 -5.43 5.05
CA TYR A 238 -4.29 -5.93 4.27
C TYR A 238 -3.99 -7.41 4.51
N LEU A 239 -4.26 -7.93 5.70
CA LEU A 239 -3.87 -9.29 6.09
C LEU A 239 -5.03 -10.27 6.17
N ASP A 240 -6.17 -9.83 6.70
CA ASP A 240 -7.21 -10.74 7.18
C ASP A 240 -8.45 -10.76 6.30
N LEU A 241 -8.76 -9.68 5.58
CA LEU A 241 -10.01 -9.60 4.81
C LEU A 241 -9.97 -10.40 3.51
N GLY A 242 -8.79 -10.53 2.89
CA GLY A 242 -8.61 -11.26 1.62
C GLY A 242 -8.24 -10.39 0.40
N PRO A 243 -8.87 -9.22 0.14
CA PRO A 243 -8.66 -8.46 -1.10
C PRO A 243 -7.22 -8.04 -1.41
N TYR A 244 -6.40 -7.89 -0.38
CA TYR A 244 -4.99 -7.51 -0.46
C TYR A 244 -4.04 -8.65 -0.05
N SER A 245 -4.58 -9.83 0.26
CA SER A 245 -3.78 -10.94 0.79
C SER A 245 -2.74 -11.40 -0.23
N GLY A 246 -1.50 -11.54 0.23
CA GLY A 246 -0.36 -11.91 -0.61
C GLY A 246 0.15 -10.80 -1.54
N GLN A 247 -0.45 -9.60 -1.55
CA GLN A 247 0.06 -8.49 -2.33
C GLN A 247 1.39 -7.99 -1.73
N ARG A 248 2.40 -7.85 -2.59
CA ARG A 248 3.67 -7.21 -2.28
C ARG A 248 3.53 -5.69 -2.41
N LEU A 249 3.93 -4.96 -1.39
CA LEU A 249 3.78 -3.50 -1.29
C LEU A 249 5.00 -2.72 -1.76
N GLY A 250 6.05 -3.41 -2.19
CA GLY A 250 7.29 -2.78 -2.65
C GLY A 250 8.09 -2.20 -1.49
N THR A 251 8.01 -2.85 -0.32
CA THR A 251 8.69 -2.43 0.91
C THR A 251 9.55 -3.57 1.44
N PRO A 252 10.58 -3.28 2.25
CA PRO A 252 11.38 -4.31 2.91
C PRO A 252 10.56 -5.35 3.68
N CYS A 253 9.39 -4.96 4.19
CA CYS A 253 8.51 -5.85 4.94
C CYS A 253 7.82 -6.91 4.07
N ASP A 254 7.93 -6.85 2.75
CA ASP A 254 7.54 -7.96 1.87
C ASP A 254 8.36 -9.23 2.13
N ASP A 255 9.62 -9.11 2.55
CA ASP A 255 10.52 -10.25 2.77
C ASP A 255 11.08 -10.36 4.20
N PHE A 256 11.00 -9.29 5.01
CA PHE A 256 11.59 -9.23 6.35
C PHE A 256 10.59 -9.35 7.52
N MET A 257 9.31 -9.66 7.25
CA MET A 257 8.27 -9.89 8.26
C MET A 257 8.15 -11.32 8.76
#